data_AF-A0A3D3BYK1-F1
#
_entry.id   AF-A0A3D3BYK1-F1
#
_cell.length_a   1.000
_cell.length_b   1.000
_cell.length_c   1.000
_cell.angle_alpha   90.00
_cell.angle_beta   90.00
_cell.angle_gamma   90.00
#
_symmetry.space_group_name_H-M   'P 1'
#
loop_
_entity.id
_entity.type
_entity.pdbx_description
1 polymer ?
#
loop_
_entity_poly.entity_id
_entity_poly.type
_entity_poly.pdbx_seq_one_letter_code
_entity_poly.pdbx_strand_id
1 'polypeptide(L)'
;PTTLLTTLKTVQNLWRLAQQNQNANEIADRAGALYDKFVAFVDDLDEIGHRIDATKKSFDKAQNKLVSGRGNLIRRAEHLKELGAKTSKKQKTGLIETASADALLDTPAADAEPEESNASDEKTRH
;
A
#
# COMPACT_ATOMS: atom_id res chain seq x y z
N PRO A 1 -4.71 65.59 -44.41
CA PRO A 1 -4.77 64.19 -44.93
C PRO A 1 -4.11 63.20 -43.95
N THR A 2 -4.86 62.24 -43.43
CA THR A 2 -4.54 61.37 -42.27
C THR A 2 -4.11 59.93 -42.64
N THR A 3 -4.02 59.62 -43.94
CA THR A 3 -3.90 58.26 -44.47
C THR A 3 -2.60 57.54 -44.12
N LEU A 4 -1.46 58.25 -44.06
CA LEU A 4 -0.15 57.70 -43.69
C LEU A 4 -0.08 57.26 -42.21
N LEU A 5 -0.73 58.02 -41.33
CA LEU A 5 -0.79 57.67 -39.92
C LEU A 5 -1.62 56.40 -39.72
N THR A 6 -2.69 56.25 -40.51
CA THR A 6 -3.52 55.05 -40.50
C THR A 6 -2.76 53.82 -41.01
N THR A 7 -1.99 53.93 -42.10
CA THR A 7 -1.20 52.80 -42.62
C THR A 7 -0.09 52.36 -41.65
N LEU A 8 0.61 53.30 -41.01
CA LEU A 8 1.63 52.98 -39.99
C LEU A 8 1.01 52.26 -38.79
N LYS A 9 -0.15 52.73 -38.30
CA LYS A 9 -0.90 52.06 -37.23
C LYS A 9 -1.35 50.65 -37.64
N THR A 10 -1.75 50.45 -38.88
CA THR A 10 -2.10 49.11 -39.39
C THR A 10 -0.89 48.17 -39.37
N VAL A 11 0.28 48.63 -39.82
CA VAL A 11 1.52 47.83 -39.77
C VAL A 11 1.88 47.49 -38.31
N GLN A 12 1.83 48.47 -37.40
CA GLN A 12 2.07 48.24 -35.97
C GLN A 12 1.09 47.21 -35.38
N ASN A 13 -0.19 47.30 -35.74
CA ASN A 13 -1.22 46.36 -35.30
C ASN A 13 -0.98 44.95 -35.85
N LEU A 14 -0.52 44.83 -37.10
CA LEU A 14 -0.18 43.55 -37.72
C LEU A 14 0.99 42.88 -36.99
N TRP A 15 2.04 43.62 -36.67
CA TRP A 15 3.16 43.12 -35.88
C TRP A 15 2.72 42.66 -34.49
N ARG A 16 1.88 43.45 -33.81
CA ARG A 16 1.34 43.07 -32.49
C ARG A 16 0.53 41.78 -32.56
N LEU A 17 -0.30 41.64 -33.59
CA LEU A 17 -1.11 40.43 -33.80
C LEU A 17 -0.22 39.21 -34.11
N ALA A 18 0.80 39.37 -34.96
CA ALA A 18 1.74 38.31 -35.28
C ALA A 18 2.51 37.85 -34.03
N GLN A 19 3.00 38.78 -33.21
CA GLN A 19 3.69 38.46 -31.95
C GLN A 19 2.75 37.77 -30.96
N GLN A 20 1.49 38.22 -30.86
CA GLN A 20 0.51 37.61 -29.97
C GLN A 20 0.19 36.17 -30.40
N ASN A 21 0.05 35.91 -31.70
CA ASN A 21 -0.12 34.57 -32.25
C ASN A 21 1.09 33.67 -31.97
N GLN A 22 2.31 34.19 -32.18
CA GLN A 22 3.52 33.43 -31.86
C GLN A 22 3.60 33.08 -30.38
N ASN A 23 3.37 34.04 -29.49
CA ASN A 23 3.36 33.80 -28.06
C ASN A 23 2.29 32.77 -27.66
N ALA A 24 1.09 32.84 -28.26
CA ALA A 24 0.02 31.89 -27.99
C ALA A 24 0.40 30.45 -28.40
N ASN A 25 1.04 30.29 -29.56
CA ASN A 25 1.56 29.00 -30.01
C ASN A 25 2.64 28.45 -29.07
N GLU A 26 3.61 29.29 -28.69
CA GLU A 26 4.65 28.87 -27.74
C GLU A 26 4.09 28.48 -26.37
N ILE A 27 3.05 29.18 -25.89
CA ILE A 27 2.36 28.82 -24.66
C ILE A 27 1.64 27.47 -24.82
N ALA A 28 0.96 27.25 -25.94
CA ALA A 28 0.26 25.99 -26.21
C ALA A 28 1.23 24.81 -26.27
N ASP A 29 2.36 24.94 -26.98
CA ASP A 29 3.38 23.90 -27.08
C ASP A 29 3.98 23.56 -25.71
N ARG A 30 4.32 24.59 -24.92
CA ARG A 30 4.84 24.40 -23.56
C ARG A 30 3.81 23.80 -22.62
N ALA A 31 2.54 24.21 -22.74
CA ALA A 31 1.44 23.66 -21.94
C ALA A 31 1.21 22.18 -22.27
N GLY A 32 1.25 21.80 -23.55
CA GLY A 32 1.18 20.40 -23.98
C GLY A 32 2.32 19.57 -23.38
N ALA A 33 3.56 20.00 -23.57
CA ALA A 33 4.72 19.31 -23.02
C ALA A 33 4.72 19.22 -21.49
N LEU A 34 4.18 20.24 -20.80
CA LEU A 34 3.99 20.23 -19.35
C LEU A 34 2.93 19.19 -18.94
N TYR A 35 1.83 19.13 -19.67
CA TYR A 35 0.76 18.17 -19.40
C TYR A 35 1.24 16.72 -19.57
N ASP A 36 1.98 16.44 -20.64
CA ASP A 36 2.55 15.11 -20.87
C ASP A 36 3.47 14.68 -19.72
N LYS A 37 4.33 15.60 -19.25
CA LYS A 37 5.19 15.36 -18.07
C LYS A 37 4.39 15.17 -16.79
N PHE A 38 3.31 15.91 -16.62
CA PHE A 38 2.44 15.76 -15.46
C PHE A 38 1.79 14.38 -15.43
N VAL A 39 1.28 13.90 -16.56
CA VAL A 39 0.71 12.54 -16.66
C VAL A 39 1.77 11.49 -16.34
N ALA A 40 2.95 11.56 -16.96
CA ALA A 40 4.04 10.64 -16.67
C ALA A 40 4.44 10.64 -15.18
N PHE A 41 4.44 11.81 -14.54
CA PHE A 41 4.74 11.92 -13.11
C PHE A 41 3.65 11.29 -12.22
N VAL A 42 2.38 11.33 -12.63
CA VAL A 42 1.30 10.62 -11.94
C VAL A 42 1.52 9.10 -12.03
N ASP A 43 1.90 8.59 -13.20
CA ASP A 43 2.23 7.17 -13.38
C ASP A 43 3.41 6.74 -12.50
N ASP A 44 4.45 7.57 -12.41
CA ASP A 44 5.60 7.33 -11.52
C ASP A 44 5.17 7.25 -10.04
N LEU A 45 4.23 8.10 -9.61
CA LEU A 45 3.70 8.09 -8.25
C LEU A 45 2.87 6.83 -7.95
N ASP A 46 2.07 6.37 -8.91
CA ASP A 46 1.31 5.13 -8.78
C ASP A 46 2.24 3.91 -8.66
N GLU A 47 3.33 3.89 -9.45
CA GLU A 47 4.35 2.84 -9.34
C GLU A 47 5.01 2.82 -7.95
N ILE A 48 5.35 4.01 -7.42
CA ILE A 48 5.91 4.14 -6.07
C ILE A 48 4.92 3.60 -5.03
N GLY A 49 3.64 3.93 -5.15
CA GLY A 49 2.57 3.41 -4.29
C GLY A 49 2.56 1.88 -4.26
N HIS A 50 2.61 1.24 -5.43
CA HIS A 50 2.67 -0.22 -5.54
C HIS A 50 3.93 -0.82 -4.89
N ARG A 51 5.10 -0.17 -5.05
CA ARG A 51 6.35 -0.62 -4.44
C ARG A 51 6.32 -0.51 -2.91
N ILE A 52 5.70 0.53 -2.38
CA ILE A 52 5.49 0.70 -0.92
C ILE A 52 4.61 -0.43 -0.39
N ASP A 53 3.50 -0.73 -1.06
CA ASP A 53 2.61 -1.82 -0.67
C ASP A 53 3.30 -3.19 -0.70
N ALA A 54 4.09 -3.45 -1.74
CA ALA A 54 4.89 -4.67 -1.84
C ALA A 54 5.93 -4.78 -0.71
N THR A 55 6.56 -3.66 -0.36
CA THR A 55 7.51 -3.58 0.76
C THR A 55 6.82 -3.83 2.08
N LYS A 56 5.64 -3.23 2.30
CA LYS A 56 4.82 -3.44 3.50
C LYS A 56 4.43 -4.91 3.65
N LYS A 57 3.94 -5.55 2.59
CA LYS A 57 3.62 -7.00 2.61
C LYS A 57 4.83 -7.87 2.96
N SER A 58 6.00 -7.51 2.42
CA SER A 58 7.25 -8.22 2.72
C SER A 58 7.68 -8.03 4.17
N PHE A 59 7.52 -6.81 4.69
CA PHE A 59 7.74 -6.49 6.10
C PHE A 59 6.80 -7.27 7.02
N ASP A 60 5.49 -7.26 6.75
CA ASP A 60 4.48 -7.99 7.53
C ASP A 60 4.79 -9.50 7.52
N LYS A 61 5.20 -10.05 6.38
CA LYS A 61 5.64 -11.46 6.29
C LYS A 61 6.88 -11.74 7.14
N ALA A 62 7.85 -10.83 7.17
CA ALA A 62 9.04 -10.96 8.01
C ALA A 62 8.69 -10.85 9.50
N GLN A 63 7.81 -9.90 9.86
CA GLN A 63 7.30 -9.73 11.21
C GLN A 63 6.53 -10.97 11.69
N ASN A 64 5.70 -11.55 10.83
CA ASN A 64 5.01 -12.80 11.11
C ASN A 64 6.00 -13.95 11.37
N LYS A 65 7.04 -14.10 10.56
CA LYS A 65 8.07 -15.12 10.82
C LYS A 65 8.79 -14.88 12.15
N LEU A 66 9.01 -13.63 12.52
CA LEU A 66 9.78 -13.26 13.71
C LEU A 66 8.97 -13.37 15.00
N VAL A 67 7.73 -12.87 15.02
CA VAL A 67 6.96 -12.59 16.25
C VAL A 67 5.64 -13.37 16.34
N SER A 68 4.74 -13.27 15.36
CA SER A 68 3.33 -13.75 15.51
C SER A 68 3.04 -15.11 14.87
N GLY A 69 3.79 -15.53 13.85
CA GLY A 69 3.50 -16.73 13.08
C GLY A 69 3.62 -18.03 13.88
N ARG A 70 2.91 -19.07 13.42
CA ARG A 70 2.98 -20.44 13.97
C ARG A 70 4.44 -20.93 13.97
N GLY A 71 5.01 -21.07 15.16
CA GLY A 71 6.42 -21.41 15.34
C GLY A 71 7.37 -20.27 14.96
N ASN A 72 7.05 -19.04 15.34
CA ASN A 72 7.90 -17.87 15.15
C ASN A 72 9.33 -18.07 15.70
N LEU A 73 10.28 -17.34 15.12
CA LEU A 73 11.71 -17.46 15.43
C LEU A 73 12.04 -17.13 16.90
N ILE A 74 11.35 -16.15 17.50
CA ILE A 74 11.58 -15.79 18.92
C ILE A 74 11.25 -16.97 19.81
N ARG A 75 10.10 -17.61 19.62
CA ARG A 75 9.66 -18.76 20.41
C ARG A 75 10.62 -19.95 20.26
N ARG A 76 11.07 -20.24 19.03
CA ARG A 76 12.06 -21.31 18.79
C ARG A 76 13.40 -21.01 19.46
N ALA A 77 13.85 -19.75 19.41
CA ALA A 77 15.10 -19.33 20.03
C ALA A 77 15.04 -19.37 21.56
N GLU A 78 13.94 -18.92 22.18
CA GLU A 78 13.76 -19.01 23.64
C GLU A 78 13.63 -20.46 24.10
N HIS A 79 12.87 -21.32 23.39
CA HIS A 79 12.80 -22.75 23.70
C HIS A 79 14.18 -23.42 23.65
N LEU A 80 15.02 -23.07 22.66
CA LEU A 80 16.38 -23.61 22.57
C LEU A 80 17.28 -23.16 23.74
N LYS A 81 17.08 -21.94 24.23
CA LYS A 81 17.78 -21.40 25.40
C LYS A 81 17.32 -22.06 26.70
N GLU A 82 16.02 -22.36 26.84
CA GLU A 82 15.48 -23.18 27.94
C GLU A 82 16.11 -24.57 27.97
N LEU A 83 16.34 -25.18 26.80
CA LEU A 83 17.02 -26.46 26.65
C LEU A 83 18.54 -26.41 26.93
N GLY A 84 19.08 -25.26 27.34
CA GLY A 84 20.47 -25.13 27.79
C GLY A 84 21.46 -24.61 26.75
N ALA A 85 20.99 -24.03 25.64
CA ALA A 85 21.89 -23.36 24.71
C ALA A 85 22.57 -22.14 25.35
N LYS A 86 23.91 -22.07 25.24
CA LYS A 86 24.71 -20.97 25.79
C LYS A 86 24.49 -19.69 24.97
N THR A 87 23.71 -18.75 25.49
CA THR A 87 23.48 -17.43 24.88
C THR A 87 24.04 -16.30 25.76
N SER A 88 24.83 -15.39 25.18
CA SER A 88 25.39 -14.23 25.92
C SER A 88 24.48 -13.01 25.97
N LYS A 89 23.48 -12.93 25.07
CA LYS A 89 22.56 -11.78 24.95
C LYS A 89 21.13 -12.22 25.19
N LYS A 90 20.36 -11.42 25.92
CA LYS A 90 18.92 -11.63 26.18
C LYS A 90 18.08 -10.68 25.34
N GLN A 91 16.98 -11.18 24.78
CA GLN A 91 16.01 -10.34 24.06
C GLN A 91 15.13 -9.56 25.05
N LYS A 92 14.56 -8.44 24.60
CA LYS A 92 13.66 -7.60 25.42
C LYS A 92 12.40 -8.40 25.79
N THR A 93 12.04 -8.41 27.07
CA THR A 93 10.91 -9.17 27.62
C THR A 93 9.59 -8.89 26.89
N GLY A 94 9.30 -7.62 26.58
CA GLY A 94 8.05 -7.27 25.88
C GLY A 94 7.92 -7.87 24.46
N LEU A 95 9.03 -8.13 23.76
CA LEU A 95 8.99 -8.81 22.45
C LEU A 95 8.71 -10.31 22.60
N ILE A 96 9.19 -10.92 23.68
CA ILE A 96 8.96 -12.33 24.00
C ILE A 96 7.50 -12.54 24.42
N GLU A 97 6.98 -11.65 25.27
CA GLU A 97 5.57 -11.69 25.68
C GLU A 97 4.63 -11.52 24.49
N THR A 98 4.88 -10.56 23.59
CA THR A 98 4.07 -10.37 22.38
C THR A 98 4.13 -11.60 21.47
N ALA A 99 5.31 -12.20 21.29
CA ALA A 99 5.48 -13.42 20.50
C ALA A 99 4.89 -14.69 21.15
N SER A 100 4.60 -14.63 22.45
CA SER A 100 4.06 -15.75 23.24
C SER A 100 2.56 -15.62 23.49
N ALA A 101 2.04 -14.39 23.62
CA ALA A 101 0.65 -14.06 23.91
C ALA A 101 -0.32 -14.47 22.79
N ASP A 102 0.15 -14.46 21.53
CA ASP A 102 -0.64 -14.90 20.36
C ASP A 102 -1.01 -16.40 20.42
N ALA A 103 -0.41 -17.17 21.33
CA ALA A 103 -0.75 -18.58 21.55
C ALA A 103 -1.98 -18.80 22.44
N LEU A 104 -2.50 -17.78 23.13
CA LEU A 104 -3.68 -17.91 23.99
C LEU A 104 -5.01 -17.78 23.21
N LEU A 105 -4.95 -17.38 21.94
CA LEU A 105 -6.13 -17.27 21.07
C LEU A 105 -6.34 -18.50 20.17
N ASP A 106 -5.37 -19.41 20.09
CA ASP A 106 -5.48 -20.71 19.40
C ASP A 106 -5.75 -21.81 20.43
N THR A 107 -6.79 -21.63 21.25
CA THR A 107 -7.40 -22.78 21.94
C THR A 107 -8.27 -23.45 20.88
N PRO A 108 -7.96 -24.69 20.44
CA PRO A 108 -8.93 -25.41 19.63
C PRO A 108 -10.19 -25.54 20.50
N ALA A 109 -11.33 -25.09 19.98
CA ALA A 109 -12.63 -25.40 20.55
C ALA A 109 -12.81 -26.94 20.50
N ALA A 110 -12.24 -27.61 21.50
CA ALA A 110 -12.41 -29.03 21.78
C ALA A 110 -13.40 -29.12 22.93
N ASP A 111 -14.69 -28.99 22.61
CA ASP A 111 -15.82 -29.54 23.35
C ASP A 111 -16.99 -29.66 22.36
N ALA A 112 -16.87 -30.65 21.48
CA ALA A 112 -17.97 -31.19 20.69
C ALA A 112 -17.70 -32.68 20.47
N GLU A 113 -17.90 -33.47 21.53
CA GLU A 113 -18.12 -34.91 21.46
C GLU A 113 -19.50 -35.21 22.11
N PRO A 114 -20.15 -36.32 21.75
CA PRO A 114 -21.49 -36.34 21.19
C PRO A 114 -22.57 -36.75 22.21
N GLU A 115 -23.78 -36.22 22.06
CA GLU A 115 -24.97 -36.73 22.76
C GLU A 115 -25.99 -37.20 21.72
N GLU A 116 -26.05 -38.54 21.58
CA GLU A 116 -27.12 -39.26 20.93
C GLU A 116 -28.46 -38.89 21.57
N SER A 117 -29.29 -38.11 20.89
CA SER A 117 -30.71 -38.00 21.22
C SER A 117 -31.51 -38.91 20.29
N ASN A 118 -31.82 -40.08 20.84
CA ASN A 118 -32.86 -41.00 20.41
C ASN A 118 -34.18 -40.23 20.18
N ALA A 119 -34.56 -40.06 18.92
CA ALA A 119 -35.88 -39.60 18.52
C ALA A 119 -36.68 -40.80 18.01
N SER A 120 -37.54 -41.28 18.90
CA SER A 120 -38.62 -42.22 18.67
C SER A 120 -39.59 -41.65 17.63
N ASP A 121 -39.48 -42.08 16.37
CA ASP A 121 -40.55 -41.89 15.39
C ASP A 121 -41.59 -43.00 15.55
N GLU A 122 -42.45 -42.84 16.55
CA GLU A 122 -43.77 -43.45 16.59
C GLU A 122 -44.75 -42.50 15.86
N LYS A 123 -44.97 -42.75 14.58
CA LYS A 123 -46.21 -42.28 13.94
C LYS A 123 -46.75 -43.27 12.92
N THR A 124 -47.57 -44.16 13.47
CA THR A 124 -48.61 -44.93 12.80
C THR A 124 -49.65 -44.00 12.12
N ARG A 125 -50.20 -44.46 10.98
CA ARG A 125 -51.36 -43.96 10.20
C ARG A 125 -51.06 -42.76 9.27
N HIS A 126 -51.20 -42.86 7.95
CA HIS A 126 -52.26 -43.50 7.15
C HIS A 126 -51.73 -44.11 5.86
#